data_AF-A0AAJ1IJ58-F1
#
_entry.id   AF-A0AAJ1IJ58-F1
#
_cell.length_a   1.000
_cell.length_b   1.000
_cell.length_c   1.000
_cell.angle_alpha   90.00
_cell.angle_beta   90.00
_cell.angle_gamma   90.00
#
_symmetry.space_group_name_H-M   'P 1'
#
loop_
_entity.id
_entity.type
_entity.pdbx_description
1 polymer ?
#
loop_
_entity_poly.entity_id
_entity_poly.type
_entity_poly.pdbx_seq_one_letter_code
_entity_poly.pdbx_strand_id
1 'polypeptide(L)'
;MGVLLTGDKGNGKSLTAKMICQKSGLPVIMVTQPFVGEAYQNFLGTMKQEVVVFYDEFEKVYPEEDKKQEEFLPILDGIFQSKKLFLFTTNSLEINQFLMNRPGRIRYLRKYRGLEKDVVKEVIKDKLEDKDREKELMELVNILSNISMDVLLHIIEEMNLYNESPLESVRMLNVQVEHSEFDVLMYIKGKRHIAKIHYNPLTTKYIWVSYKEVDERDNVRWRYFEKESDEFDIQAVDGEFIFQDKEGNKLIFTASKPFEFSL
;
A
#
# COMPACT_ATOMS: atom_id res chain seq x y z
N MET A 1 5.06 -29.15 1.06
CA MET A 1 5.86 -28.01 1.59
C MET A 1 5.09 -26.74 1.31
N GLY A 2 4.89 -25.87 2.30
CA GLY A 2 4.22 -24.58 2.13
C GLY A 2 5.17 -23.37 2.02
N VAL A 3 4.79 -22.40 1.20
CA VAL A 3 5.42 -21.08 1.05
C VAL A 3 4.35 -20.01 1.14
N LEU A 4 4.56 -19.03 2.02
CA LEU A 4 3.63 -17.93 2.24
C LEU A 4 4.28 -16.59 1.89
N LEU A 5 3.65 -15.84 1.00
CA LEU A 5 4.00 -14.48 0.61
C LEU A 5 2.96 -13.51 1.17
N THR A 6 3.35 -12.65 2.12
CA THR A 6 2.42 -11.78 2.84
C THR A 6 2.83 -10.32 2.77
N GLY A 7 1.89 -9.37 2.85
CA GLY A 7 2.16 -7.92 2.84
C GLY A 7 1.02 -7.15 2.18
N ASP A 8 1.14 -5.84 2.01
CA ASP A 8 0.05 -5.03 1.46
C ASP A 8 -0.14 -5.24 -0.05
N LYS A 9 -1.30 -4.80 -0.57
CA LYS A 9 -1.64 -4.86 -2.00
C LYS A 9 -0.63 -4.02 -2.81
N GLY A 10 -0.40 -4.42 -4.06
CA GLY A 10 0.52 -3.70 -4.96
C GLY A 10 2.02 -3.94 -4.73
N ASN A 11 2.44 -4.75 -3.74
CA ASN A 11 3.86 -5.02 -3.47
C ASN A 11 4.44 -6.26 -4.20
N GLY A 12 3.75 -6.80 -5.22
CA GLY A 12 4.33 -7.84 -6.09
C GLY A 12 4.31 -9.28 -5.54
N LYS A 13 3.48 -9.58 -4.53
CA LYS A 13 3.32 -10.95 -3.97
C LYS A 13 2.90 -11.96 -5.05
N SER A 14 1.80 -11.67 -5.76
CA SER A 14 1.26 -12.54 -6.82
C SER A 14 2.19 -12.60 -8.03
N LEU A 15 2.90 -11.51 -8.34
CA LEU A 15 3.95 -11.54 -9.37
C LEU A 15 5.06 -12.53 -9.00
N THR A 16 5.55 -12.46 -7.76
CA THR A 16 6.57 -13.41 -7.28
C THR A 16 6.05 -14.85 -7.26
N ALA A 17 4.81 -15.06 -6.84
CA ALA A 17 4.19 -16.39 -6.88
C ALA A 17 4.12 -16.95 -8.31
N LYS A 18 3.67 -16.14 -9.27
CA LYS A 18 3.63 -16.51 -10.70
C LYS A 18 5.03 -16.80 -11.25
N MET A 19 6.05 -16.04 -10.85
CA MET A 19 7.44 -16.31 -11.22
C MET A 19 7.95 -17.63 -10.64
N ILE A 20 7.60 -17.97 -9.39
CA ILE A 20 7.94 -19.27 -8.78
C ILE A 20 7.29 -20.39 -9.58
N CYS A 21 6.00 -20.28 -9.88
CA CYS A 21 5.26 -21.22 -10.70
C CYS A 21 5.95 -21.44 -12.06
N GLN A 22 6.26 -20.37 -12.78
CA GLN A 22 6.91 -20.44 -14.10
C GLN A 22 8.31 -21.07 -14.02
N LYS A 23 9.14 -20.62 -13.06
CA LYS A 23 10.52 -21.12 -12.90
C LYS A 23 10.58 -22.56 -12.39
N SER A 24 9.54 -23.05 -11.72
CA SER A 24 9.50 -24.43 -11.23
C SER A 24 9.45 -25.46 -12.36
N GLY A 25 8.89 -25.11 -13.53
CA GLY A 25 8.64 -26.06 -14.61
C GLY A 25 7.60 -27.14 -14.26
N LEU A 26 6.91 -27.04 -13.12
CA LEU A 26 5.90 -28.00 -12.66
C LEU A 26 4.50 -27.58 -13.11
N PRO A 27 3.55 -28.53 -13.25
CA PRO A 27 2.14 -28.22 -13.40
C PRO A 27 1.63 -27.39 -12.21
N VAL A 28 0.83 -26.37 -12.50
CA VAL A 28 0.28 -25.43 -11.52
C VAL A 28 -1.23 -25.61 -11.45
N ILE A 29 -1.73 -25.80 -10.23
CA ILE A 29 -3.16 -25.89 -9.92
C ILE A 29 -3.52 -24.61 -9.16
N MET A 30 -4.28 -23.74 -9.81
CA MET A 30 -4.78 -22.53 -9.19
C MET A 30 -6.11 -22.83 -8.49
N VAL A 31 -6.21 -22.48 -7.21
CA VAL A 31 -7.40 -22.71 -6.39
C VAL A 31 -8.12 -21.40 -6.17
N THR A 32 -9.34 -21.29 -6.68
CA THR A 32 -10.16 -20.07 -6.65
C THR A 32 -11.44 -20.23 -5.83
N GLN A 33 -11.64 -21.39 -5.20
CA GLN A 33 -12.81 -21.73 -4.39
C GLN A 33 -12.39 -22.49 -3.12
N PRO A 34 -13.18 -22.40 -2.02
CA PRO A 34 -12.82 -22.98 -0.73
C PRO A 34 -13.00 -24.50 -0.68
N PHE A 35 -12.15 -25.25 -1.38
CA PHE A 35 -12.13 -26.71 -1.27
C PHE A 35 -11.51 -27.15 0.06
N VAL A 36 -12.24 -27.98 0.81
CA VAL A 36 -11.85 -28.51 2.12
C VAL A 36 -12.22 -29.99 2.24
N GLY A 37 -11.74 -30.63 3.31
CA GLY A 37 -12.13 -31.99 3.69
C GLY A 37 -11.51 -33.12 2.86
N GLU A 38 -11.97 -34.33 3.14
CA GLU A 38 -11.35 -35.57 2.66
C GLU A 38 -11.37 -35.70 1.13
N ALA A 39 -12.46 -35.29 0.48
CA ALA A 39 -12.58 -35.37 -0.97
C ALA A 39 -11.46 -34.57 -1.67
N TYR A 40 -11.16 -33.37 -1.17
CA TYR A 40 -10.09 -32.54 -1.72
C TYR A 40 -8.71 -33.10 -1.39
N GLN A 41 -8.50 -33.60 -0.17
CA GLN A 41 -7.26 -34.30 0.19
C GLN A 41 -7.01 -35.51 -0.68
N ASN A 42 -8.04 -36.32 -0.94
CA ASN A 42 -7.97 -37.50 -1.80
C ASN A 42 -7.67 -37.09 -3.25
N PHE A 43 -8.34 -36.05 -3.77
CA PHE A 43 -8.01 -35.49 -5.09
C PHE A 43 -6.53 -35.12 -5.20
N LEU A 44 -6.00 -34.35 -4.22
CA LEU A 44 -4.58 -34.03 -4.16
C LEU A 44 -3.71 -35.30 -4.05
N GLY A 45 -4.12 -36.27 -3.24
CA GLY A 45 -3.44 -37.55 -3.03
C GLY A 45 -3.32 -38.40 -4.29
N THR A 46 -4.34 -38.42 -5.15
CA THR A 46 -4.33 -39.19 -6.40
C THR A 46 -3.30 -38.69 -7.41
N MET A 47 -2.88 -37.42 -7.31
CA MET A 47 -1.87 -36.85 -8.19
C MET A 47 -0.48 -37.35 -7.82
N LYS A 48 0.06 -38.23 -8.67
CA LYS A 48 1.38 -38.86 -8.47
C LYS A 48 2.54 -37.98 -8.94
N GLN A 49 2.29 -37.04 -9.84
CA GLN A 49 3.27 -36.07 -10.32
C GLN A 49 3.52 -34.96 -9.29
N GLU A 50 4.69 -34.34 -9.36
CA GLU A 50 5.01 -33.15 -8.56
C GLU A 50 4.24 -31.95 -9.12
N VAL A 51 3.56 -31.19 -8.24
CA VAL A 51 2.72 -30.04 -8.64
C VAL A 51 2.91 -28.87 -7.70
N VAL A 52 2.62 -27.67 -8.21
CA VAL A 52 2.40 -26.46 -7.40
C VAL A 52 0.90 -26.27 -7.22
N VAL A 53 0.43 -26.17 -5.98
CA VAL A 53 -0.93 -25.79 -5.65
C VAL A 53 -0.90 -24.34 -5.18
N PHE A 54 -1.45 -23.44 -5.99
CA PHE A 54 -1.36 -22.00 -5.80
C PHE A 54 -2.70 -21.43 -5.35
N TYR A 55 -2.66 -20.76 -4.20
CA TYR A 55 -3.76 -20.02 -3.59
C TYR A 55 -3.41 -18.53 -3.61
N ASP A 56 -3.98 -17.80 -4.55
CA ASP A 56 -3.82 -16.34 -4.62
C ASP A 56 -4.89 -15.67 -3.76
N GLU A 57 -4.50 -14.63 -3.00
CA GLU A 57 -5.38 -13.93 -2.05
C GLU A 57 -6.12 -14.93 -1.15
N PHE A 58 -5.36 -15.79 -0.47
CA PHE A 58 -5.86 -16.93 0.28
C PHE A 58 -7.01 -16.57 1.23
N GLU A 59 -6.93 -15.42 1.89
CA GLU A 59 -7.95 -14.88 2.79
C GLU A 59 -9.31 -14.64 2.12
N LYS A 60 -9.33 -14.29 0.82
CA LYS A 60 -10.58 -14.09 0.08
C LYS A 60 -11.26 -15.41 -0.27
N VAL A 61 -10.47 -16.47 -0.46
CA VAL A 61 -11.00 -17.81 -0.76
C VAL A 61 -11.37 -18.52 0.53
N TYR A 62 -10.55 -18.38 1.58
CA TYR A 62 -10.71 -19.01 2.89
C TYR A 62 -10.75 -17.93 3.99
N PRO A 63 -11.89 -17.25 4.18
CA PRO A 63 -12.02 -16.24 5.23
C PRO A 63 -11.95 -16.87 6.62
N GLU A 64 -11.40 -16.13 7.58
CA GLU A 64 -11.27 -16.59 8.97
C GLU A 64 -12.62 -16.66 9.70
N GLU A 65 -13.56 -15.76 9.35
CA GLU A 65 -14.88 -15.63 10.01
C GLU A 65 -15.70 -16.93 10.00
N ASP A 66 -15.53 -17.75 8.96
CA ASP A 66 -16.23 -19.03 8.78
C ASP A 66 -15.40 -20.26 9.19
N LYS A 67 -14.28 -20.06 9.90
CA LYS A 67 -13.32 -21.13 10.28
C LYS A 67 -12.81 -21.95 9.09
N LYS A 68 -12.92 -21.43 7.86
CA LYS A 68 -12.51 -22.12 6.64
C LYS A 68 -11.01 -22.39 6.61
N GLN A 69 -10.22 -21.54 7.26
CA GLN A 69 -8.79 -21.76 7.42
C GLN A 69 -8.48 -22.93 8.36
N GLU A 70 -9.26 -23.13 9.43
CA GLU A 70 -9.11 -24.28 10.33
C GLU A 70 -9.43 -25.59 9.59
N GLU A 71 -10.51 -25.60 8.81
CA GLU A 71 -10.90 -26.73 7.94
C GLU A 71 -9.85 -27.03 6.86
N PHE A 72 -9.03 -26.04 6.48
CA PHE A 72 -7.96 -26.20 5.52
C PHE A 72 -6.69 -26.84 6.11
N LEU A 73 -6.43 -26.68 7.41
CA LEU A 73 -5.20 -27.17 8.06
C LEU A 73 -4.88 -28.65 7.80
N PRO A 74 -5.85 -29.58 7.83
CA PRO A 74 -5.59 -30.99 7.56
C PRO A 74 -5.00 -31.24 6.16
N ILE A 75 -5.28 -30.38 5.18
CA ILE A 75 -4.72 -30.50 3.83
C ILE A 75 -3.20 -30.32 3.85
N LEU A 76 -2.70 -29.39 4.67
CA LEU A 76 -1.26 -29.14 4.83
C LEU A 76 -0.56 -30.21 5.67
N ASP A 77 -1.28 -30.83 6.60
CA ASP A 77 -0.78 -31.96 7.41
C ASP A 77 -0.83 -33.30 6.64
N GLY A 78 -1.48 -33.33 5.47
CA GLY A 78 -1.67 -34.54 4.68
C GLY A 78 -0.37 -35.21 4.26
N ILE A 79 -0.29 -36.53 4.42
CA ILE A 79 0.82 -37.34 3.93
C ILE A 79 0.55 -37.68 2.46
N PHE A 80 1.08 -36.84 1.56
CA PHE A 80 1.01 -37.10 0.13
C PHE A 80 2.18 -38.00 -0.32
N GLN A 81 1.89 -38.99 -1.18
CA GLN A 81 2.92 -39.86 -1.76
C GLN A 81 3.89 -39.11 -2.67
N SER A 82 3.43 -38.03 -3.31
CA SER A 82 4.21 -37.17 -4.21
C SER A 82 4.48 -35.79 -3.60
N LYS A 83 5.56 -35.14 -4.03
CA LYS A 83 5.91 -33.81 -3.53
C LYS A 83 4.94 -32.77 -4.07
N LYS A 84 4.45 -31.91 -3.16
CA LYS A 84 3.56 -30.79 -3.49
C LYS A 84 4.10 -29.51 -2.88
N LEU A 85 4.17 -28.47 -3.70
CA LEU A 85 4.45 -27.11 -3.26
C LEU A 85 3.12 -26.37 -3.08
N PHE A 86 2.76 -26.06 -1.84
CA PHE A 86 1.63 -25.19 -1.54
C PHE A 86 2.12 -23.75 -1.49
N LEU A 87 1.61 -22.89 -2.36
CA LEU A 87 2.04 -21.50 -2.50
C LEU A 87 0.86 -20.59 -2.17
N PHE A 88 1.07 -19.66 -1.25
CA PHE A 88 0.04 -18.76 -0.74
C PHE A 88 0.47 -17.30 -0.93
N THR A 89 -0.46 -16.45 -1.36
CA THR A 89 -0.35 -15.00 -1.18
C THR A 89 -1.43 -14.51 -0.23
N THR A 90 -1.11 -13.50 0.57
CA THR A 90 -2.08 -12.92 1.50
C THR A 90 -1.78 -11.46 1.83
N ASN A 91 -2.78 -10.74 2.32
CA ASN A 91 -2.59 -9.52 3.08
C ASN A 91 -2.36 -9.86 4.57
N SER A 92 -1.43 -9.18 5.24
CA SER A 92 -0.82 -9.65 6.50
C SER A 92 -1.73 -9.79 7.73
N LEU A 93 -3.00 -9.38 7.64
CA LEU A 93 -3.93 -9.31 8.77
C LEU A 93 -4.88 -10.51 8.89
N GLU A 94 -4.97 -11.36 7.86
CA GLU A 94 -6.10 -12.30 7.73
C GLU A 94 -5.69 -13.78 7.71
N ILE A 95 -4.45 -14.11 8.10
CA ILE A 95 -4.03 -15.51 8.23
C ILE A 95 -4.14 -16.02 9.66
N ASN A 96 -4.79 -17.17 9.78
CA ASN A 96 -4.93 -17.94 10.99
C ASN A 96 -3.56 -18.22 11.63
N GLN A 97 -3.45 -17.92 12.92
CA GLN A 97 -2.25 -18.15 13.72
C GLN A 97 -1.75 -19.60 13.71
N PHE A 98 -2.61 -20.59 13.46
CA PHE A 98 -2.27 -22.01 13.38
C PHE A 98 -1.58 -22.40 12.06
N LEU A 99 -1.64 -21.54 11.03
CA LEU A 99 -0.78 -21.63 9.84
C LEU A 99 0.60 -21.05 10.12
N MET A 100 0.67 -20.06 11.02
CA MET A 100 1.89 -19.41 11.46
C MET A 100 2.61 -20.25 12.53
N ASN A 101 3.92 -20.03 12.68
CA ASN A 101 4.76 -20.71 13.70
C ASN A 101 4.78 -22.25 13.64
N ARG A 102 4.36 -22.85 12.52
CA ARG A 102 4.43 -24.31 12.29
C ARG A 102 5.18 -24.62 10.99
N PRO A 103 6.53 -24.69 11.01
CA PRO A 103 7.36 -24.90 9.82
C PRO A 103 7.06 -26.16 9.00
N GLY A 104 6.40 -27.15 9.62
CA GLY A 104 5.89 -28.33 8.91
C GLY A 104 4.78 -28.03 7.89
N ARG A 105 3.97 -27.00 8.14
CA ARG A 105 2.91 -26.53 7.25
C ARG A 105 3.44 -25.47 6.28
N ILE A 106 3.92 -24.35 6.82
CA ILE A 106 4.54 -23.25 6.06
C ILE A 106 6.03 -23.20 6.39
N ARG A 107 6.86 -23.64 5.45
CA ARG A 107 8.31 -23.70 5.67
C ARG A 107 9.01 -22.38 5.38
N TYR A 108 8.54 -21.63 4.39
CA TYR A 108 9.10 -20.33 4.03
C TYR A 108 8.02 -19.26 4.10
N LEU A 109 8.35 -18.18 4.79
CA LEU A 109 7.52 -16.99 4.91
C LEU A 109 8.33 -15.80 4.38
N ARG A 110 7.81 -15.09 3.38
CA ARG A 110 8.36 -13.82 2.92
C ARG A 110 7.34 -12.71 3.16
N LYS A 111 7.74 -11.73 3.97
CA LYS A 111 6.96 -10.52 4.21
C LYS A 111 7.40 -9.43 3.23
N TYR A 112 6.44 -8.86 2.52
CA TYR A 112 6.56 -7.68 1.69
C TYR A 112 6.13 -6.48 2.54
N ARG A 113 6.95 -5.43 2.52
CA ARG A 113 6.68 -4.15 3.16
C ARG A 113 6.63 -3.08 2.07
N GLY A 114 6.38 -1.83 2.47
CA GLY A 114 6.60 -0.68 1.59
C GLY A 114 8.00 -0.70 0.96
N LEU A 115 8.14 0.01 -0.16
CA LEU A 115 9.39 0.03 -0.91
C LEU A 115 10.51 0.69 -0.11
N GLU A 116 11.69 0.07 -0.14
CA GLU A 116 12.91 0.71 0.38
C GLU A 116 13.30 1.90 -0.51
N LYS A 117 13.82 2.97 0.09
CA LYS A 117 14.16 4.21 -0.63
C LYS A 117 15.12 3.98 -1.80
N ASP A 118 16.07 3.06 -1.64
CA ASP A 118 17.02 2.71 -2.71
C ASP A 118 16.33 2.02 -3.88
N VAL A 119 15.36 1.12 -3.60
CA VAL A 119 14.54 0.48 -4.63
C VAL A 119 13.70 1.51 -5.37
N VAL A 120 13.05 2.44 -4.65
CA VAL A 120 12.29 3.54 -5.29
C VAL A 120 13.18 4.32 -6.24
N LYS A 121 14.38 4.71 -5.78
CA LYS A 121 15.33 5.48 -6.58
C LYS A 121 15.79 4.72 -7.83
N GLU A 122 16.07 3.42 -7.71
CA GLU A 122 16.43 2.58 -8.85
C GLU A 122 15.30 2.49 -9.87
N VAL A 123 14.05 2.33 -9.41
CA VAL A 123 12.87 2.23 -10.28
C VAL A 123 12.63 3.54 -11.02
N ILE A 124 12.67 4.68 -10.33
CA ILE A 124 12.56 6.00 -10.97
C ILE A 124 13.65 6.18 -12.01
N LYS A 125 14.89 5.82 -11.67
CA LYS A 125 16.02 5.92 -12.59
C LYS A 125 15.89 5.00 -13.80
N ASP A 126 15.27 3.83 -13.66
CA ASP A 126 15.06 2.91 -14.79
C ASP A 126 13.86 3.30 -15.66
N LYS A 127 12.77 3.79 -15.05
CA LYS A 127 11.47 3.92 -15.73
C LYS A 127 11.06 5.34 -16.12
N LEU A 128 11.49 6.36 -15.39
CA LEU A 128 11.12 7.75 -15.70
C LEU A 128 11.88 8.22 -16.94
N GLU A 129 11.21 8.77 -17.94
CA GLU A 129 11.85 9.28 -19.16
C GLU A 129 12.45 10.68 -18.93
N ASP A 130 11.69 11.57 -18.29
CA ASP A 130 12.15 12.92 -17.94
C ASP A 130 13.00 12.90 -16.65
N LYS A 131 14.32 12.86 -16.84
CA LYS A 131 15.29 12.77 -15.74
C LYS A 131 15.42 14.04 -14.90
N ASP A 132 14.96 15.18 -15.41
CA ASP A 132 15.01 16.42 -14.66
C ASP A 132 13.98 16.44 -13.51
N ARG A 133 12.96 15.55 -13.57
CA ARG A 133 11.91 15.41 -12.56
C ARG A 133 12.16 14.32 -11.52
N GLU A 134 13.31 13.63 -11.55
CA GLU A 134 13.62 12.56 -10.58
C GLU A 134 13.57 13.06 -9.13
N LYS A 135 14.10 14.27 -8.89
CA LYS A 135 14.14 14.86 -7.54
C LYS A 135 12.73 15.16 -7.03
N GLU A 136 11.90 15.77 -7.87
CA GLU A 136 10.53 16.13 -7.54
C GLU A 136 9.68 14.88 -7.25
N LEU A 137 9.82 13.83 -8.07
CA LEU A 137 9.11 12.56 -7.85
C LEU A 137 9.56 11.90 -6.54
N MET A 138 10.85 11.91 -6.23
CA MET A 138 11.37 11.40 -4.96
C MET A 138 10.82 12.18 -3.75
N GLU A 139 10.71 13.50 -3.85
CA GLU A 139 10.10 14.33 -2.80
C GLU A 139 8.63 13.96 -2.58
N LEU A 140 7.86 13.83 -3.66
CA LEU A 140 6.47 13.38 -3.59
C LEU A 140 6.35 12.01 -2.92
N VAL A 141 7.12 11.01 -3.36
CA VAL A 141 7.09 9.65 -2.80
C VAL A 141 7.42 9.65 -1.30
N ASN A 142 8.39 10.47 -0.86
CA ASN A 142 8.72 10.58 0.56
C ASN A 142 7.54 11.11 1.37
N ILE A 143 6.75 12.05 0.82
CA ILE A 143 5.57 12.59 1.52
C ILE A 143 4.46 11.54 1.60
N LEU A 144 4.24 10.76 0.54
CA LEU A 144 3.25 9.68 0.53
C LEU A 144 3.58 8.54 1.51
N SER A 145 4.83 8.48 2.01
CA SER A 145 5.32 7.68 3.15
C SER A 145 5.24 6.15 3.04
N ASN A 146 4.35 5.57 2.22
CA ASN A 146 4.16 4.13 2.02
C ASN A 146 3.57 3.81 0.63
N ILE A 147 4.29 4.19 -0.43
CA ILE A 147 3.87 3.84 -1.80
C ILE A 147 4.17 2.36 -2.11
N SER A 148 3.25 1.69 -2.80
CA SER A 148 3.49 0.36 -3.36
C SER A 148 4.22 0.43 -4.71
N MET A 149 4.82 -0.68 -5.15
CA MET A 149 5.44 -0.76 -6.48
C MET A 149 4.46 -0.39 -7.60
N ASP A 150 3.23 -0.87 -7.48
CA ASP A 150 2.15 -0.65 -8.44
C ASP A 150 1.83 0.85 -8.60
N VAL A 151 1.64 1.55 -7.47
CA VAL A 151 1.35 2.98 -7.48
C VAL A 151 2.52 3.78 -8.03
N LEU A 152 3.76 3.45 -7.65
CA LEU A 152 4.96 4.12 -8.16
C LEU A 152 5.07 4.00 -9.69
N LEU A 153 4.85 2.80 -10.23
CA LEU A 153 4.90 2.56 -11.67
C LEU A 153 3.82 3.36 -12.40
N HIS A 154 2.60 3.39 -11.89
CA HIS A 154 1.52 4.15 -12.52
C HIS A 154 1.74 5.67 -12.50
N ILE A 155 2.35 6.23 -11.43
CA ILE A 155 2.75 7.63 -11.42
C ILE A 155 3.76 7.90 -12.54
N ILE A 156 4.79 7.05 -12.65
CA ILE A 156 5.83 7.21 -13.67
C ILE A 156 5.24 7.05 -15.09
N GLU A 157 4.34 6.08 -15.29
CA GLU A 157 3.67 5.87 -16.57
C GLU A 157 2.83 7.09 -16.98
N GLU A 158 2.07 7.66 -16.05
CA GLU A 158 1.26 8.87 -16.30
C GLU A 158 2.15 10.08 -16.65
N MET A 159 3.24 10.28 -15.89
CA MET A 159 4.23 11.32 -16.18
C MET A 159 4.85 11.16 -17.57
N ASN A 160 5.25 9.94 -17.93
CA ASN A 160 5.84 9.64 -19.24
C ASN A 160 4.82 9.84 -20.37
N LEU A 161 3.55 9.50 -20.13
CA LEU A 161 2.49 9.57 -21.14
C LEU A 161 2.10 11.02 -21.48
N TYR A 162 2.02 11.90 -20.47
CA TYR A 162 1.52 13.28 -20.63
C TYR A 162 2.59 14.37 -20.46
N ASN A 163 3.83 13.99 -20.12
CA ASN A 163 4.92 14.92 -19.80
C ASN A 163 4.57 15.88 -18.63
N GLU A 164 3.80 15.36 -17.69
CA GLU A 164 3.24 16.07 -16.52
C GLU A 164 4.12 15.95 -15.29
N SER A 165 3.98 16.90 -14.36
CA SER A 165 4.72 16.86 -13.09
C SER A 165 4.22 15.69 -12.24
N PRO A 166 5.04 15.14 -11.32
CA PRO A 166 4.60 14.10 -10.38
C PRO A 166 3.29 14.47 -9.67
N LEU A 167 3.14 15.76 -9.34
CA LEU A 167 1.97 16.27 -8.64
C LEU A 167 0.71 16.32 -9.50
N GLU A 168 0.83 16.74 -10.76
CA GLU A 168 -0.27 16.68 -11.74
C GLU A 168 -0.71 15.24 -11.97
N SER A 169 0.25 14.33 -12.18
CA SER A 169 -0.04 12.91 -12.40
C SER A 169 -0.76 12.26 -11.22
N VAL A 170 -0.31 12.49 -9.98
CA VAL A 170 -0.98 11.90 -8.79
C VAL A 170 -2.41 12.42 -8.60
N ARG A 171 -2.71 13.66 -9.00
CA ARG A 171 -4.08 14.22 -8.87
C ARG A 171 -5.11 13.50 -9.74
N MET A 172 -4.68 12.99 -10.89
CA MET A 172 -5.56 12.27 -11.83
C MET A 172 -5.72 10.78 -11.47
N LEU A 173 -4.76 10.23 -10.74
CA LEU A 173 -4.75 8.82 -10.37
C LEU A 173 -5.61 8.54 -9.14
N ASN A 174 -6.21 7.35 -9.08
CA ASN A 174 -6.94 6.86 -7.91
C ASN A 174 -5.98 6.37 -6.82
N VAL A 175 -5.11 7.27 -6.33
CA VAL A 175 -4.13 6.99 -5.28
C VAL A 175 -4.68 7.48 -3.95
N GLN A 176 -5.00 6.53 -3.08
CA GLN A 176 -5.33 6.85 -1.69
C GLN A 176 -4.05 6.81 -0.88
N VAL A 177 -3.67 7.95 -0.30
CA VAL A 177 -2.62 7.98 0.72
C VAL A 177 -3.27 7.52 2.00
N GLU A 178 -2.95 6.30 2.43
CA GLU A 178 -3.56 5.72 3.62
C GLU A 178 -3.27 6.59 4.85
N HIS A 179 -4.34 7.12 5.43
CA HIS A 179 -4.40 7.75 6.75
C HIS A 179 -3.30 8.77 7.06
N SER A 180 -3.19 9.78 6.20
CA SER A 180 -2.34 10.92 6.50
C SER A 180 -3.09 11.90 7.38
N GLU A 181 -2.88 11.79 8.70
CA GLU A 181 -3.03 12.98 9.54
C GLU A 181 -1.96 13.98 9.08
N PHE A 182 -2.34 15.21 8.75
CA PHE A 182 -1.36 16.26 8.47
C PHE A 182 -1.43 17.30 9.57
N ASP A 183 -0.27 17.65 10.11
CA ASP A 183 -0.09 18.90 10.80
C ASP A 183 -0.09 20.02 9.75
N VAL A 184 -0.90 21.06 9.97
CA VAL A 184 -1.05 22.17 9.03
C VAL A 184 -0.59 23.45 9.68
N LEU A 185 0.47 24.04 9.16
CA LEU A 185 0.90 25.38 9.50
C LEU A 185 0.30 26.36 8.48
N MET A 186 -0.54 27.27 8.97
CA MET A 186 -1.29 28.19 8.12
C MET A 186 -0.82 29.63 8.34
N TYR A 187 -0.69 30.38 7.25
CA TYR A 187 -0.49 31.83 7.24
C TYR A 187 -1.68 32.44 6.51
N ILE A 188 -2.70 32.88 7.26
CA ILE A 188 -3.92 33.48 6.72
C ILE A 188 -3.89 34.97 7.02
N LYS A 189 -3.98 35.82 5.99
CA LYS A 189 -3.92 37.29 6.13
C LYS A 189 -2.75 37.77 7.01
N GLY A 190 -1.59 37.11 6.88
CA GLY A 190 -0.37 37.41 7.65
C GLY A 190 -0.33 36.88 9.09
N LYS A 191 -1.39 36.21 9.58
CA LYS A 191 -1.40 35.58 10.91
C LYS A 191 -1.07 34.09 10.82
N ARG A 192 -0.29 33.61 11.79
CA ARG A 192 0.12 32.20 11.91
C ARG A 192 -0.92 31.40 12.72
N HIS A 193 -1.34 30.27 12.18
CA HIS A 193 -2.22 29.30 12.84
C HIS A 193 -1.69 27.87 12.67
N ILE A 194 -2.12 26.96 13.54
CA ILE A 194 -1.80 25.53 13.46
C ILE A 194 -3.12 24.76 13.52
N ALA A 195 -3.24 23.73 12.69
CA ALA A 195 -4.38 22.85 12.63
C ALA A 195 -3.93 21.41 12.34
N LYS A 196 -4.89 20.49 12.40
CA LYS A 196 -4.73 19.11 11.94
C LYS A 196 -5.84 18.75 10.98
N ILE A 197 -5.52 18.00 9.93
CA ILE A 197 -6.51 17.42 9.03
C ILE A 197 -6.31 15.91 8.92
N HIS A 198 -7.38 15.21 8.55
CA HIS A 198 -7.42 13.75 8.42
C HIS A 198 -7.85 13.34 7.00
N TYR A 199 -7.36 14.06 5.99
CA TYR A 199 -7.59 13.76 4.57
C TYR A 199 -6.35 14.12 3.76
N ASN A 200 -6.24 13.56 2.56
CA ASN A 200 -5.15 13.89 1.64
C ASN A 200 -5.43 15.23 0.93
N PRO A 201 -4.61 16.28 1.14
CA PRO A 201 -4.82 17.57 0.51
C PRO A 201 -4.61 17.55 -1.01
N LEU A 202 -3.93 16.54 -1.57
CA LEU A 202 -3.69 16.45 -3.02
C LEU A 202 -4.89 15.93 -3.81
N THR A 203 -5.72 15.06 -3.23
CA THR A 203 -6.78 14.35 -3.97
C THR A 203 -8.18 14.87 -3.65
N THR A 204 -8.29 15.95 -2.89
CA THR A 204 -9.57 16.57 -2.54
C THR A 204 -9.92 17.68 -3.52
N LYS A 205 -11.21 17.87 -3.77
CA LYS A 205 -11.72 19.03 -4.53
C LYS A 205 -11.66 20.33 -3.72
N TYR A 206 -11.79 20.22 -2.39
CA TYR A 206 -11.80 21.37 -1.49
C TYR A 206 -10.79 21.17 -0.37
N ILE A 207 -9.99 22.21 -0.10
CA ILE A 207 -9.16 22.30 1.09
C ILE A 207 -10.00 22.97 2.18
N TRP A 208 -10.44 22.17 3.16
CA TRP A 208 -11.10 22.63 4.37
C TRP A 208 -10.17 22.41 5.56
N VAL A 209 -9.83 23.48 6.28
CA VAL A 209 -9.11 23.41 7.56
C VAL A 209 -9.84 24.19 8.66
N SER A 210 -10.09 23.56 9.81
CA SER A 210 -10.57 24.26 11.01
C SER A 210 -9.39 24.60 11.94
N TYR A 211 -9.37 25.82 12.45
CA TYR A 211 -8.25 26.30 13.27
C TYR A 211 -8.73 27.20 14.41
N LYS A 212 -7.90 27.32 15.45
CA LYS A 212 -8.17 28.19 16.60
C LYS A 212 -7.54 29.57 16.37
N GLU A 213 -8.31 30.61 16.68
CA GLU A 213 -7.84 31.99 16.74
C GLU A 213 -8.12 32.55 18.14
N VAL A 214 -7.16 33.28 18.70
CA VAL A 214 -7.32 33.99 19.97
C VAL A 214 -7.62 35.46 19.65
N ASP A 215 -8.73 35.97 20.17
CA ASP A 215 -9.08 37.39 20.01
C ASP A 215 -8.32 38.30 20.99
N GLU A 216 -8.46 39.62 20.83
CA GLU A 216 -7.79 40.64 21.66
C GLU A 216 -8.15 40.56 23.16
N ARG A 217 -9.14 39.74 23.52
CA ARG A 217 -9.61 39.53 24.90
C ARG A 217 -9.29 38.11 25.40
N ASP A 218 -8.30 37.45 24.80
CA ASP A 218 -7.85 36.09 25.11
C ASP A 218 -8.92 34.99 24.95
N ASN A 219 -10.00 35.25 24.20
CA ASN A 219 -11.00 34.20 23.94
C ASN A 219 -10.58 33.34 22.74
N VAL A 220 -10.63 32.03 22.93
CA VAL A 220 -10.40 31.06 21.86
C VAL A 220 -11.66 30.90 21.02
N ARG A 221 -11.56 31.14 19.71
CA ARG A 221 -12.65 30.93 18.75
C ARG A 221 -12.21 29.96 17.66
N TRP A 222 -13.14 29.13 17.22
CA TRP A 222 -12.94 28.29 16.04
C TRP A 222 -13.24 29.08 14.78
N ARG A 223 -12.35 28.93 13.79
CA ARG A 223 -12.47 29.48 12.44
C ARG A 223 -12.32 28.34 11.43
N TYR A 224 -12.80 28.60 10.23
CA TYR A 224 -12.74 27.69 9.10
C TYR A 224 -12.11 28.41 7.92
N PHE A 225 -11.23 27.71 7.23
CA PHE A 225 -10.68 28.08 5.95
C PHE A 225 -11.16 27.03 4.94
N GLU A 226 -11.77 27.47 3.86
CA GLU A 226 -12.28 26.60 2.80
C GLU A 226 -12.00 27.25 1.44
N LYS A 227 -11.43 26.48 0.51
CA LYS A 227 -11.12 26.94 -0.85
C LYS A 227 -11.00 25.75 -1.82
N GLU A 228 -11.27 25.95 -3.10
CA GLU A 228 -11.07 24.89 -4.10
C GLU A 228 -9.58 24.57 -4.26
N SER A 229 -9.24 23.29 -4.43
CA SER A 229 -7.83 22.87 -4.53
C SER A 229 -7.11 23.46 -5.75
N ASP A 230 -7.84 23.70 -6.84
CA ASP A 230 -7.34 24.32 -8.07
C ASP A 230 -7.02 25.83 -7.91
N GLU A 231 -7.40 26.44 -6.79
CA GLU A 231 -7.06 27.85 -6.49
C GLU A 231 -5.66 28.03 -5.87
N PHE A 232 -4.96 26.92 -5.60
CA PHE A 232 -3.62 26.93 -5.02
C PHE A 232 -2.55 26.61 -6.07
N ASP A 233 -1.44 27.35 -6.00
CA ASP A 233 -0.16 26.84 -6.46
C ASP A 233 0.37 25.86 -5.41
N ILE A 234 0.76 24.66 -5.83
CA ILE A 234 1.13 23.57 -4.94
C ILE A 234 2.54 23.10 -5.26
N GLN A 235 3.38 23.02 -4.23
CA GLN A 235 4.76 22.57 -4.34
C GLN A 235 5.05 21.52 -3.28
N ALA A 236 5.85 20.51 -3.62
CA ALA A 236 6.43 19.56 -2.67
C ALA A 236 7.87 19.99 -2.39
N VAL A 237 8.21 20.29 -1.13
CA VAL A 237 9.56 20.73 -0.75
C VAL A 237 9.89 20.14 0.62
N ASP A 238 11.07 19.52 0.76
CA ASP A 238 11.62 19.01 2.04
C ASP A 238 10.65 18.10 2.84
N GLY A 239 9.77 17.37 2.16
CA GLY A 239 8.80 16.48 2.81
C GLY A 239 7.49 17.17 3.26
N GLU A 240 7.23 18.37 2.77
CA GLU A 240 6.02 19.13 3.04
C GLU A 240 5.30 19.51 1.74
N PHE A 241 3.97 19.60 1.79
CA PHE A 241 3.21 20.25 0.71
C PHE A 241 2.93 21.70 1.05
N ILE A 242 3.30 22.60 0.15
CA ILE A 242 3.06 24.02 0.27
C ILE A 242 1.97 24.42 -0.70
N PHE A 243 0.85 24.87 -0.17
CA PHE A 243 -0.29 25.39 -0.91
C PHE A 243 -0.32 26.91 -0.74
N GLN A 244 -0.25 27.64 -1.85
CA GLN A 244 -0.28 29.10 -1.85
C GLN A 244 -1.35 29.64 -2.79
N ASP A 245 -2.26 30.47 -2.28
CA ASP A 245 -3.30 31.09 -3.11
C ASP A 245 -2.88 32.50 -3.61
N LYS A 246 -3.67 33.05 -4.54
CA LYS A 246 -3.44 34.39 -5.11
C LYS A 246 -3.62 35.54 -4.10
N GLU A 247 -4.25 35.29 -2.96
CA GLU A 247 -4.43 36.26 -1.88
C GLU A 247 -3.23 36.30 -0.92
N GLY A 248 -2.24 35.42 -1.13
CA GLY A 248 -1.06 35.31 -0.30
C GLY A 248 -1.26 34.45 0.95
N ASN A 249 -2.37 33.72 1.05
CA ASN A 249 -2.54 32.71 2.09
C ASN A 249 -1.65 31.51 1.77
N LYS A 250 -0.97 30.99 2.80
CA LYS A 250 -0.05 29.84 2.66
C LYS A 250 -0.42 28.75 3.66
N LEU A 251 -0.61 27.53 3.19
CA LEU A 251 -0.82 26.35 4.02
C LEU A 251 0.34 25.38 3.78
N ILE A 252 0.98 24.94 4.85
CA ILE A 252 2.08 23.97 4.80
C ILE A 252 1.59 22.71 5.50
N PHE A 253 1.49 21.62 4.75
CA PHE A 253 1.06 20.32 5.23
C PHE A 253 2.29 19.44 5.45
N THR A 254 2.46 19.00 6.70
CA THR A 254 3.49 18.06 7.10
C THR A 254 2.81 16.75 7.46
N ALA A 255 3.21 15.65 6.82
CA ALA A 255 2.66 14.34 7.18
C ALA A 255 2.99 14.06 8.65
N SER A 256 1.96 13.79 9.46
CA SER A 256 2.17 13.38 10.84
C SER A 256 2.92 12.05 10.76
N LYS A 257 4.06 11.95 11.46
CA LYS A 257 4.83 10.70 11.49
C LYS A 257 3.88 9.54 11.81
N PRO A 258 4.00 8.37 11.15
CA PRO A 258 3.27 7.20 11.59
C PRO A 258 3.59 6.99 13.08
N PHE A 259 2.56 6.64 13.85
CA PHE A 259 2.74 6.23 15.24
C PHE A 259 3.73 5.06 15.24
N GLU A 260 4.99 5.30 15.62
CA GLU A 260 5.95 4.23 15.83
C GLU A 260 5.43 3.43 17.02
N PHE A 261 4.91 2.22 16.77
CA PHE A 261 4.86 1.21 17.82
C PHE A 261 6.32 0.98 18.23
N SER A 262 6.71 1.54 19.37
CA SER A 262 7.85 1.03 20.11
C SER A 262 7.54 -0.45 20.40
N LEU A 263 8.25 -1.34 19.72
CA LEU A 263 8.29 -2.77 20.05
C LEU A 263 8.82 -2.97 21.47
#